data_AF-A0A5B7H5R2-F1
#
_entry.id   AF-A0A5B7H5R2-F1
#
_cell.length_a   1.000
_cell.length_b   1.000
_cell.length_c   1.000
_cell.angle_alpha   90.00
_cell.angle_beta   90.00
_cell.angle_gamma   90.00
#
_symmetry.space_group_name_H-M   'P 1'
#
loop_
_entity.id
_entity.type
_entity.pdbx_description
1 polymer ?
#
loop_
_entity_poly.entity_id
_entity_poly.type
_entity_poly.pdbx_seq_one_letter_code
_entity_poly.pdbx_strand_id
1 'polypeptide(L)'
;MVGDLNQHLVVRAFDDLLTEVGLTNHVDFPTHISSSFLDPVITDLSGSLVTCRPLGSVGSSDHVAILTSTDRLTDTIDDQGEAFTYHLLSLQSKYVPCRTYSKSEEQGRRRLRAHNTQANRNAYKTTCCNMINTQKAAIRRWKNDLTREMSGQSAGKQQQQGLVTDCSIPLITTPSGEVVKRGRDKVELLSAHFSNKMSVPDPTRTPSRIPILTTTELDNLHITTEEKMALLCKSDTKKALGPDDINHHLLKRKIARDAAWKLSCARRAGKILDGRGIASLYRAQVRPVMEYTSSCPSFYIARLERIQPRAQRMV
;
A
#
# COMPACT_ATOMS: atom_id res chain seq x y z
N MET A 1 12.20 -9.76 11.57
CA MET A 1 13.64 -9.50 11.75
C MET A 1 14.38 -10.76 11.32
N VAL A 2 15.40 -10.61 10.48
CA VAL A 2 16.26 -11.71 10.03
C VAL A 2 17.69 -11.24 10.22
N GLY A 3 18.55 -12.06 10.80
CA GLY A 3 19.96 -11.75 10.95
C GLY A 3 20.69 -12.75 11.84
N ASP A 4 22.02 -12.68 11.81
CA ASP A 4 22.92 -13.44 12.67
C ASP A 4 22.97 -12.80 14.06
N LEU A 5 22.35 -13.47 15.03
CA LEU A 5 22.45 -13.17 16.44
C LEU A 5 23.46 -14.11 17.07
N ASN A 6 24.68 -13.61 17.22
CA ASN A 6 25.74 -14.29 17.93
C ASN A 6 25.31 -14.50 19.40
N GLN A 7 24.69 -15.67 19.68
CA GLN A 7 23.78 -15.86 20.81
C GLN A 7 24.41 -15.46 22.14
N HIS A 8 25.70 -15.75 22.34
CA HIS A 8 26.40 -15.52 23.62
C HIS A 8 26.34 -14.07 24.12
N LEU A 9 26.18 -13.09 23.23
CA LEU A 9 26.09 -11.68 23.60
C LEU A 9 24.64 -11.17 23.72
N VAL A 10 23.68 -11.90 23.16
CA VAL A 10 22.32 -11.39 22.90
C VAL A 10 21.21 -12.29 23.44
N VAL A 11 21.52 -13.42 24.11
CA VAL A 11 20.50 -14.37 24.62
C VAL A 11 19.39 -13.66 25.40
N ARG A 12 19.73 -12.81 26.37
CA ARG A 12 18.71 -12.08 27.17
C ARG A 12 17.84 -11.17 26.30
N ALA A 13 18.45 -10.35 25.44
CA ALA A 13 17.68 -9.44 24.60
C ALA A 13 16.80 -10.19 23.58
N PHE A 14 17.23 -11.37 23.14
CA PHE A 14 16.44 -12.24 22.29
C PHE A 14 15.24 -12.83 23.05
N ASP A 15 15.46 -13.33 24.26
CA ASP A 15 14.40 -13.86 25.11
C ASP A 15 13.38 -12.77 25.48
N ASP A 16 13.84 -11.55 25.79
CA ASP A 16 12.97 -10.39 26.06
C ASP A 16 12.12 -10.03 24.82
N LEU A 17 12.70 -10.08 23.61
CA LEU A 17 11.97 -9.87 22.36
C LEU A 17 10.88 -10.92 22.12
N LEU A 18 11.13 -12.18 22.44
CA LEU A 18 10.14 -13.24 22.28
C LEU A 18 9.03 -13.15 23.34
N THR A 19 9.41 -12.93 24.60
CA THR A 19 8.48 -12.99 25.73
C THR A 19 7.73 -11.68 25.98
N GLU A 20 8.42 -10.54 26.00
CA GLU A 20 7.79 -9.24 26.34
C GLU A 20 7.09 -8.60 25.15
N VAL A 21 7.66 -8.75 23.95
CA VAL A 21 7.10 -8.16 22.72
C VAL A 21 6.11 -9.12 22.03
N GLY A 22 6.07 -10.39 22.44
CA GLY A 22 5.19 -11.40 21.86
C GLY A 22 5.57 -11.79 20.44
N LEU A 23 6.85 -11.71 20.09
CA LEU A 23 7.35 -12.15 18.80
C LEU A 23 7.64 -13.66 18.80
N THR A 24 7.55 -14.29 17.63
CA THR A 24 7.83 -15.72 17.44
C THR A 24 9.07 -15.90 16.58
N ASN A 25 10.00 -16.76 17.00
CA ASN A 25 11.08 -17.25 16.15
C ASN A 25 10.58 -18.45 15.35
N HIS A 26 10.72 -18.39 14.02
CA HIS A 26 10.20 -19.42 13.10
C HIS A 26 11.28 -20.41 12.63
N VAL A 27 12.50 -20.29 13.13
CA VAL A 27 13.60 -21.22 12.82
C VAL A 27 13.67 -22.28 13.90
N ASP A 28 13.40 -23.53 13.51
CA ASP A 28 13.39 -24.73 14.38
C ASP A 28 14.51 -25.72 14.05
N PHE A 29 15.46 -25.34 13.20
CA PHE A 29 16.63 -26.14 12.83
C PHE A 29 17.96 -25.41 13.13
N PRO A 30 19.07 -26.13 13.37
CA PRO A 30 20.37 -25.51 13.56
C PRO A 30 20.83 -24.73 12.33
N THR A 31 21.38 -23.54 12.55
CA THR A 31 21.79 -22.61 11.49
C THR A 31 23.30 -22.48 11.33
N HIS A 32 24.06 -23.17 12.18
CA HIS A 32 25.52 -23.17 12.16
C HIS A 32 26.07 -24.61 12.26
N ILE A 33 27.26 -24.89 11.71
CA ILE A 33 27.88 -26.24 11.71
C ILE A 33 28.12 -26.81 13.12
N SER A 34 28.25 -25.95 14.13
CA SER A 34 28.34 -26.35 15.55
C SER A 34 27.00 -26.81 16.12
N SER A 35 25.95 -26.87 15.31
CA SER A 35 24.56 -27.16 15.70
C SER A 35 23.90 -26.07 16.58
N SER A 36 24.40 -24.83 16.54
CA SER A 36 23.78 -23.68 17.22
C SER A 36 22.73 -22.96 16.37
N PHE A 37 21.84 -22.20 17.02
CA PHE A 37 20.74 -21.42 16.42
C PHE A 37 21.08 -19.94 16.39
N LEU A 38 22.03 -19.54 15.53
CA LEU A 38 22.55 -18.18 15.49
C LEU A 38 21.71 -17.24 14.62
N ASP A 39 21.05 -17.77 13.57
CA ASP A 39 20.29 -16.96 12.62
C ASP A 39 18.76 -17.06 12.78
N PRO A 40 18.11 -16.32 13.71
CA PRO A 40 16.66 -16.40 13.88
C PRO A 40 15.88 -15.63 12.81
N VAL A 41 14.63 -16.07 12.61
CA VAL A 41 13.62 -15.37 11.82
C VAL A 41 12.48 -15.02 12.76
N ILE A 42 12.49 -13.77 13.26
CA ILE A 42 11.54 -13.31 14.28
C ILE A 42 10.43 -12.47 13.65
N THR A 43 9.16 -12.81 13.86
CA THR A 43 8.01 -11.99 13.41
C THR A 43 6.88 -11.99 14.43
N ASP A 44 5.94 -11.06 14.28
CA ASP A 44 4.62 -11.05 14.96
C ASP A 44 3.55 -11.87 14.22
N LEU A 45 3.88 -12.40 13.02
CA LEU A 45 3.01 -13.29 12.26
C LEU A 45 2.85 -14.66 12.93
N SER A 46 1.66 -15.26 12.78
CA SER A 46 1.38 -16.65 13.18
C SER A 46 2.35 -17.63 12.51
N GLY A 47 2.77 -18.67 13.25
CA GLY A 47 3.63 -19.74 12.72
C GLY A 47 3.03 -20.51 11.54
N SER A 48 1.70 -20.44 11.34
CA SER A 48 1.05 -21.00 10.15
C SER A 48 1.29 -20.19 8.87
N LEU A 49 1.72 -18.93 8.99
CA LEU A 49 1.90 -18.00 7.87
C LEU A 49 3.37 -17.85 7.46
N VAL A 50 4.30 -18.33 8.28
CA VAL A 50 5.74 -18.21 8.03
C VAL A 50 6.30 -19.61 7.97
N THR A 51 6.95 -19.95 6.86
CA THR A 51 7.67 -21.21 6.71
C THR A 51 9.15 -20.91 6.50
N CYS A 52 10.00 -21.50 7.34
CA CYS A 52 11.44 -21.45 7.21
C CYS A 52 11.96 -22.81 6.73
N ARG A 53 12.90 -22.81 5.79
CA ARG A 53 13.55 -24.03 5.30
C ARG A 53 15.06 -23.81 5.17
N PRO A 54 15.90 -24.78 5.59
CA PRO A 54 17.33 -24.71 5.34
C PRO A 54 17.61 -24.93 3.86
N LEU A 55 18.50 -24.11 3.29
CA LEU A 55 19.01 -24.25 1.92
C LEU A 55 20.38 -24.95 1.86
N GLY A 56 20.97 -25.28 3.01
CA GLY A 56 22.32 -25.81 3.12
C GLY A 56 23.39 -24.73 3.27
N SER A 57 24.66 -25.16 3.25
CA SER A 57 25.83 -24.30 3.41
C SER A 57 25.99 -23.34 2.23
N VAL A 58 26.33 -22.09 2.50
CA VAL A 58 26.62 -21.09 1.44
C VAL A 58 28.13 -21.01 1.24
N GLY A 59 28.64 -21.71 0.22
CA GLY A 59 30.06 -21.71 -0.11
C GLY A 59 30.91 -22.29 1.02
N SER A 60 31.87 -21.50 1.53
CA SER A 60 32.73 -21.86 2.66
C SER A 60 32.21 -21.36 4.02
N SER A 61 30.97 -20.87 4.07
CA SER A 61 30.35 -20.42 5.33
C SER A 61 30.05 -21.59 6.25
N ASP A 62 30.27 -21.39 7.54
CA ASP A 62 29.82 -22.24 8.64
C ASP A 62 28.34 -22.04 8.98
N HIS A 63 27.66 -21.08 8.34
CA HIS A 63 26.23 -20.87 8.44
C HIS A 63 25.43 -21.59 7.32
N VAL A 64 24.20 -21.96 7.67
CA VAL A 64 23.18 -22.51 6.77
C VAL A 64 22.30 -21.38 6.27
N ALA A 65 22.14 -21.25 4.95
CA ALA A 65 21.19 -20.29 4.39
C ALA A 65 19.75 -20.67 4.76
N ILE A 66 18.94 -19.67 5.09
CA ILE A 66 17.54 -19.83 5.45
C ILE A 66 16.67 -19.23 4.36
N LEU A 67 15.79 -20.03 3.78
CA LEU A 67 14.69 -19.54 2.95
C LEU A 67 13.48 -19.30 3.85
N THR A 68 13.03 -18.06 3.93
CA THR A 68 11.76 -17.70 4.59
C THR A 68 10.72 -17.39 3.53
N SER A 69 9.61 -18.12 3.56
CA SER A 69 8.42 -17.86 2.76
C SER A 69 7.29 -17.47 3.69
N THR A 70 6.61 -16.38 3.37
CA THR A 70 5.39 -15.97 4.06
C THR A 70 4.20 -16.26 3.17
N ASP A 71 3.28 -17.11 3.64
CA ASP A 71 2.00 -17.32 2.99
C ASP A 71 1.22 -16.01 3.07
N ARG A 72 1.05 -15.44 1.88
CA ARG A 72 0.55 -14.10 1.68
C ARG A 72 -0.90 -14.00 2.15
N LEU A 73 -1.10 -13.40 3.32
CA LEU A 73 -2.32 -12.64 3.67
C LEU A 73 -2.40 -11.31 2.88
N THR A 74 -1.65 -11.17 1.77
CA THR A 74 -1.58 -9.91 0.99
C THR A 74 -2.84 -9.66 0.19
N ASP A 75 -3.64 -10.68 -0.15
CA ASP A 75 -4.85 -10.45 -0.93
C ASP A 75 -5.93 -9.70 -0.14
N THR A 76 -5.76 -9.50 1.17
CA THR A 76 -6.71 -8.66 1.95
C THR A 76 -6.08 -7.37 2.46
N ILE A 77 -4.78 -7.34 2.77
CA ILE A 77 -4.12 -6.12 3.26
C ILE A 77 -3.70 -5.21 2.09
N ASP A 78 -3.24 -5.76 0.97
CA ASP A 78 -3.00 -4.96 -0.23
C ASP A 78 -4.33 -4.54 -0.86
N ASP A 79 -5.37 -5.39 -0.87
CA ASP A 79 -6.70 -5.00 -1.36
C ASP A 79 -7.38 -3.95 -0.47
N GLN A 80 -7.23 -4.03 0.86
CA GLN A 80 -7.74 -2.98 1.76
C GLN A 80 -6.89 -1.72 1.71
N GLY A 81 -5.57 -1.84 1.56
CA GLY A 81 -4.65 -0.72 1.39
C GLY A 81 -4.87 -0.02 0.05
N GLU A 82 -5.11 -0.78 -1.02
CA GLU A 82 -5.43 -0.34 -2.36
C GLU A 82 -6.85 0.22 -2.41
N ALA A 83 -7.85 -0.43 -1.80
CA ALA A 83 -9.20 0.12 -1.67
C ALA A 83 -9.21 1.41 -0.84
N PHE A 84 -8.45 1.47 0.27
CA PHE A 84 -8.30 2.68 1.05
C PHE A 84 -7.58 3.76 0.23
N THR A 85 -6.54 3.42 -0.51
CA THR A 85 -5.80 4.36 -1.39
C THR A 85 -6.66 4.85 -2.55
N TYR A 86 -7.41 3.98 -3.22
CA TYR A 86 -8.38 4.32 -4.26
C TYR A 86 -9.52 5.17 -3.71
N HIS A 87 -10.02 4.84 -2.52
CA HIS A 87 -11.02 5.65 -1.85
C HIS A 87 -10.44 7.02 -1.51
N LEU A 88 -9.22 7.11 -0.99
CA LEU A 88 -8.55 8.38 -0.70
C LEU A 88 -8.25 9.20 -1.97
N LEU A 89 -7.87 8.56 -3.07
CA LEU A 89 -7.62 9.19 -4.37
C LEU A 89 -8.92 9.61 -5.06
N SER A 90 -9.99 8.83 -4.92
CA SER A 90 -11.35 9.16 -5.39
C SER A 90 -11.93 10.31 -4.58
N LEU A 91 -11.75 10.31 -3.26
CA LEU A 91 -12.08 11.45 -2.41
C LEU A 91 -11.23 12.67 -2.75
N GLN A 92 -9.95 12.49 -3.08
CA GLN A 92 -9.12 13.60 -3.55
C GLN A 92 -9.61 14.13 -4.90
N SER A 93 -10.00 13.28 -5.86
CA SER A 93 -10.53 13.76 -7.14
C SER A 93 -11.88 14.46 -6.99
N LYS A 94 -12.71 14.01 -6.04
CA LYS A 94 -14.05 14.53 -5.75
C LYS A 94 -14.03 15.82 -4.92
N TYR A 95 -13.07 15.99 -4.00
CA TYR A 95 -13.06 17.08 -3.02
C TYR A 95 -11.80 17.96 -3.04
N VAL A 96 -10.71 17.61 -3.74
CA VAL A 96 -9.58 18.54 -3.94
C VAL A 96 -9.93 19.47 -5.12
N PRO A 97 -9.82 20.81 -4.94
CA PRO A 97 -10.16 21.73 -6.01
C PRO A 97 -9.34 21.45 -7.27
N CYS A 98 -10.11 21.19 -8.31
CA CYS A 98 -9.76 20.76 -9.65
C CYS A 98 -8.60 21.57 -10.27
N ARG A 99 -7.92 20.96 -11.25
CA ARG A 99 -6.88 21.55 -12.12
C ARG A 99 -7.16 23.00 -12.56
N THR A 100 -8.43 23.39 -12.64
CA THR A 100 -8.92 24.75 -12.92
C THR A 100 -8.38 25.81 -11.96
N TYR A 101 -8.27 25.53 -10.67
CA TYR A 101 -7.75 26.49 -9.68
C TYR A 101 -6.23 26.62 -9.73
N SER A 102 -5.52 25.51 -10.01
CA SER A 102 -4.08 25.57 -10.27
C SER A 102 -3.77 26.43 -11.50
N LYS A 103 -4.64 26.41 -12.52
CA LYS A 103 -4.51 27.28 -13.70
C LYS A 103 -4.75 28.76 -13.36
N SER A 104 -5.75 29.11 -12.54
CA SER A 104 -6.03 30.51 -12.19
C SER A 104 -4.97 31.10 -11.26
N GLU A 105 -4.46 30.32 -10.29
CA GLU A 105 -3.33 30.72 -9.44
C GLU A 105 -2.07 30.93 -10.28
N GLU A 106 -1.75 30.00 -11.18
CA GLU A 106 -0.58 30.11 -12.07
C GLU A 106 -0.71 31.31 -13.01
N GLN A 107 -1.89 31.57 -13.56
CA GLN A 107 -2.14 32.75 -14.39
C GLN A 107 -1.99 34.05 -13.58
N GLY A 108 -2.54 34.11 -12.36
CA GLY A 108 -2.37 35.24 -11.45
C GLY A 108 -0.89 35.49 -11.11
N ARG A 109 -0.15 34.41 -10.83
CA ARG A 109 1.29 34.45 -10.54
C ARG A 109 2.10 34.92 -11.76
N ARG A 110 1.77 34.47 -12.97
CA ARG A 110 2.41 34.93 -14.21
C ARG A 110 2.17 36.41 -14.45
N ARG A 111 0.93 36.89 -14.28
CA ARG A 111 0.60 38.33 -14.41
C ARG A 111 1.35 39.18 -13.41
N LEU A 112 1.43 38.74 -12.15
CA LEU A 112 2.18 39.43 -11.10
C LEU A 112 3.69 39.50 -11.41
N ARG A 113 4.26 38.44 -11.99
CA ARG A 113 5.68 38.42 -12.41
C ARG A 113 5.94 39.28 -13.64
N ALA A 114 5.03 39.30 -14.61
CA ALA A 114 5.15 40.13 -15.79
C ALA A 114 5.06 41.62 -15.44
N HIS A 115 4.10 41.99 -14.59
CA HIS A 115 3.90 43.38 -14.16
C HIS A 115 3.54 43.44 -12.67
N ASN A 116 4.46 43.96 -11.86
CA ASN A 116 4.29 44.04 -10.41
C ASN A 116 3.48 45.29 -9.98
N THR A 117 2.26 45.43 -10.49
CA THR A 117 1.34 46.53 -10.14
C THR A 117 0.51 46.19 -8.90
N GLN A 118 0.02 47.20 -8.19
CA GLN A 118 -0.85 46.99 -7.02
C GLN A 118 -2.15 46.25 -7.40
N ALA A 119 -2.71 46.55 -8.58
CA ALA A 119 -3.87 45.84 -9.12
C ALA A 119 -3.58 44.34 -9.28
N ASN A 120 -2.41 43.96 -9.82
CA ASN A 120 -2.03 42.55 -9.98
C ASN A 120 -1.79 41.85 -8.64
N ARG A 121 -1.22 42.56 -7.63
CA ARG A 121 -1.08 42.03 -6.27
C ARG A 121 -2.44 41.75 -5.63
N ASN A 122 -3.39 42.69 -5.76
CA ASN A 122 -4.74 42.53 -5.24
C ASN A 122 -5.47 41.37 -5.93
N ALA A 123 -5.38 41.28 -7.27
CA ALA A 123 -5.97 40.18 -8.02
C ALA A 123 -5.41 38.81 -7.59
N TYR A 124 -4.08 38.68 -7.45
CA TYR A 124 -3.44 37.45 -6.97
C TYR A 124 -3.89 37.08 -5.54
N LYS A 125 -3.92 38.06 -4.62
CA LYS A 125 -4.44 37.84 -3.25
C LYS A 125 -5.87 37.34 -3.27
N THR A 126 -6.75 37.96 -4.07
CA THR A 126 -8.16 37.52 -4.22
C THR A 126 -8.24 36.09 -4.76
N THR A 127 -7.45 35.74 -5.78
CA THR A 127 -7.41 34.36 -6.31
C THR A 127 -6.99 33.35 -5.24
N CYS A 128 -5.94 33.66 -4.46
CA CYS A 128 -5.49 32.80 -3.35
C CYS A 128 -6.55 32.66 -2.25
N CYS A 129 -7.20 33.75 -1.85
CA CYS A 129 -8.29 33.72 -0.87
C CYS A 129 -9.45 32.84 -1.35
N ASN A 130 -9.87 32.98 -2.61
CA ASN A 130 -10.92 32.17 -3.21
C ASN A 130 -10.55 30.69 -3.20
N MET A 131 -9.31 30.33 -3.55
CA MET A 131 -8.83 28.95 -3.48
C MET A 131 -8.91 28.37 -2.07
N ILE A 132 -8.45 29.12 -1.06
CA ILE A 132 -8.50 28.68 0.35
C ILE A 132 -9.96 28.48 0.78
N ASN A 133 -10.86 29.39 0.42
CA ASN A 133 -12.28 29.29 0.76
C ASN A 133 -12.95 28.08 0.10
N THR A 134 -12.64 27.81 -1.17
CA THR A 134 -13.11 26.61 -1.87
C THR A 134 -12.57 25.33 -1.22
N GLN A 135 -11.29 25.27 -0.86
CA GLN A 135 -10.72 24.12 -0.13
C GLN A 135 -11.43 23.89 1.20
N LYS A 136 -11.65 24.96 1.98
CA LYS A 136 -12.40 24.88 3.25
C LYS A 136 -13.82 24.37 3.04
N ALA A 137 -14.53 24.86 2.01
CA ALA A 137 -15.87 24.42 1.68
C ALA A 137 -15.91 22.93 1.30
N ALA A 138 -14.94 22.47 0.50
CA ALA A 138 -14.84 21.07 0.10
C ALA A 138 -14.53 20.14 1.29
N ILE A 139 -13.61 20.55 2.17
CA ILE A 139 -13.31 19.80 3.42
C ILE A 139 -14.54 19.74 4.32
N ARG A 140 -15.29 20.84 4.48
CA ARG A 140 -16.54 20.85 5.27
C ARG A 140 -17.57 19.90 4.68
N ARG A 141 -17.76 19.94 3.35
CA ARG A 141 -18.66 19.03 2.65
C ARG A 141 -18.26 17.56 2.85
N TRP A 142 -16.97 17.25 2.71
CA TRP A 142 -16.45 15.90 2.96
C TRP A 142 -16.71 15.45 4.40
N LYS A 143 -16.45 16.31 5.39
CA LYS A 143 -16.76 15.99 6.80
C LYS A 143 -18.25 15.71 7.00
N ASN A 144 -19.12 16.53 6.41
CA ASN A 144 -20.57 16.33 6.51
C ASN A 144 -21.02 15.03 5.83
N ASP A 145 -20.45 14.70 4.67
CA ASP A 145 -20.73 13.45 3.96
C ASP A 145 -20.27 12.25 4.79
N LEU A 146 -19.06 12.30 5.37
CA LEU A 146 -18.53 11.26 6.25
C LEU A 146 -19.38 11.10 7.52
N THR A 147 -19.78 12.21 8.15
CA THR A 147 -20.69 12.17 9.32
C THR A 147 -22.03 11.53 8.94
N ARG A 148 -22.58 11.84 7.77
CA ARG A 148 -23.85 11.25 7.28
C ARG A 148 -23.72 9.76 7.01
N GLU A 149 -22.60 9.31 6.46
CA GLU A 149 -22.30 7.90 6.23
C GLU A 149 -22.15 7.14 7.56
N MET A 150 -21.37 7.71 8.49
CA MET A 150 -21.12 7.12 9.82
C MET A 150 -22.35 7.13 10.73
N SER A 151 -23.26 8.09 10.58
CA SER A 151 -24.47 8.19 11.41
C SER A 151 -25.59 7.25 10.96
N GLY A 152 -25.35 6.36 10.00
CA GLY A 152 -26.30 5.30 9.62
C GLY A 152 -27.62 5.79 8.99
N GLN A 153 -27.77 7.09 8.72
CA GLN A 153 -29.00 7.68 8.17
C GLN A 153 -29.02 7.74 6.64
N SER A 154 -28.32 6.83 5.98
CA SER A 154 -28.56 6.54 4.57
C SER A 154 -29.86 5.74 4.42
N ALA A 155 -30.97 6.31 4.88
CA ALA A 155 -32.34 5.90 4.57
C ALA A 155 -32.63 6.25 3.11
N GLY A 156 -31.93 5.58 2.19
CA GLY A 156 -32.25 5.58 0.78
C GLY A 156 -33.50 4.75 0.58
N LYS A 157 -34.60 5.43 0.25
CA LYS A 157 -35.87 4.90 -0.22
C LYS A 157 -35.66 3.86 -1.33
N GLN A 158 -35.53 2.59 -0.97
CA GLN A 158 -35.97 1.51 -1.86
C GLN A 158 -37.47 1.32 -1.65
N GLN A 159 -38.14 1.43 -2.77
CA GLN A 159 -39.56 1.32 -2.99
C GLN A 159 -40.06 -0.03 -2.47
N GLN A 160 -40.94 0.03 -1.47
CA GLN A 160 -41.86 -1.01 -0.99
C GLN A 160 -41.58 -2.45 -1.45
N GLN A 161 -40.78 -3.19 -0.68
CA GLN A 161 -41.06 -4.58 -0.35
C GLN A 161 -40.54 -4.87 1.07
N GLY A 162 -41.47 -5.14 1.99
CA GLY A 162 -41.30 -5.98 3.18
C GLY A 162 -40.17 -5.66 4.16
N LEU A 163 -40.50 -4.84 5.16
CA LEU A 163 -40.38 -5.13 6.60
C LEU A 163 -39.18 -5.98 7.11
N VAL A 164 -38.44 -5.38 8.06
CA VAL A 164 -37.46 -5.96 9.01
C VAL A 164 -36.03 -6.06 8.48
N THR A 165 -35.18 -5.10 8.86
CA THR A 165 -33.71 -5.26 8.83
C THR A 165 -33.10 -4.70 10.13
N ASP A 166 -33.05 -5.56 11.14
CA ASP A 166 -31.81 -5.68 11.91
C ASP A 166 -30.76 -6.28 10.97
N CYS A 167 -29.51 -5.82 11.05
CA CYS A 167 -28.37 -6.29 10.26
C CYS A 167 -27.98 -7.75 10.57
N SER A 168 -28.89 -8.69 10.37
CA SER A 168 -28.68 -10.12 10.52
C SER A 168 -28.46 -10.71 9.14
N ILE A 169 -27.27 -11.28 8.94
CA ILE A 169 -26.99 -12.38 7.99
C ILE A 169 -28.29 -13.20 7.76
N PRO A 170 -28.71 -13.46 6.52
CA PRO A 170 -29.95 -14.19 6.22
C PRO A 170 -30.05 -15.43 7.09
N LEU A 171 -31.27 -15.78 7.52
CA LEU A 171 -31.49 -16.91 8.43
C LEU A 171 -30.86 -18.17 7.82
N ILE A 172 -29.87 -18.71 8.51
CA ILE A 172 -29.15 -19.92 8.10
C ILE A 172 -29.80 -21.07 8.83
N THR A 173 -30.26 -22.07 8.09
CA THR A 173 -30.78 -23.32 8.64
C THR A 173 -29.70 -24.38 8.68
N THR A 174 -29.68 -25.17 9.74
CA THR A 174 -28.87 -26.38 9.86
C THR A 174 -29.35 -27.45 8.87
N PRO A 175 -28.54 -28.49 8.59
CA PRO A 175 -28.99 -29.65 7.82
C PRO A 175 -30.21 -30.37 8.43
N SER A 176 -30.44 -30.22 9.74
CA SER A 176 -31.65 -30.72 10.42
C SER A 176 -32.89 -29.81 10.24
N GLY A 177 -32.74 -28.66 9.58
CA GLY A 177 -33.81 -27.70 9.34
C GLY A 177 -34.02 -26.66 10.44
N GLU A 178 -33.17 -26.64 11.47
CA GLU A 178 -33.28 -25.68 12.57
C GLU A 178 -32.66 -24.32 12.23
N VAL A 179 -33.32 -23.24 12.60
CA VAL A 179 -32.87 -21.87 12.30
C VAL A 179 -31.84 -21.40 13.33
N VAL A 180 -30.63 -21.08 12.86
CA VAL A 180 -29.52 -20.64 13.72
C VAL A 180 -29.64 -19.15 14.03
N LYS A 181 -29.77 -18.82 15.32
CA LYS A 181 -30.01 -17.44 15.78
C LYS A 181 -28.74 -16.69 16.18
N ARG A 182 -27.72 -17.36 16.71
CA ARG A 182 -26.49 -16.72 17.21
C ARG A 182 -25.46 -16.53 16.10
N GLY A 183 -24.76 -15.39 16.12
CA GLY A 183 -23.75 -15.07 15.10
C GLY A 183 -22.58 -16.06 15.07
N ARG A 184 -22.11 -16.53 16.22
CA ARG A 184 -21.04 -17.55 16.32
C ARG A 184 -21.41 -18.85 15.60
N ASP A 185 -22.59 -19.36 15.91
CA ASP A 185 -23.11 -20.60 15.32
C ASP A 185 -23.30 -20.47 13.80
N LYS A 186 -23.70 -19.28 13.31
CA LYS A 186 -23.76 -18.97 11.87
C LYS A 186 -22.38 -19.03 11.20
N VAL A 187 -21.34 -18.51 11.86
CA VAL A 187 -19.96 -18.55 11.36
C VAL A 187 -19.44 -19.99 11.30
N GLU A 188 -19.67 -20.79 12.35
CA GLU A 188 -19.27 -22.20 12.39
C GLU A 188 -19.98 -23.01 11.30
N LEU A 189 -21.27 -22.76 11.06
CA LEU A 189 -22.05 -23.43 10.02
C LEU A 189 -21.59 -23.06 8.61
N LEU A 190 -21.30 -21.78 8.35
CA LEU A 190 -20.73 -21.33 7.09
C LEU A 190 -19.34 -21.94 6.86
N SER A 191 -18.49 -21.95 7.90
CA SER A 191 -17.15 -22.54 7.83
C SER A 191 -17.20 -24.03 7.50
N ALA A 192 -18.09 -24.78 8.15
CA ALA A 192 -18.32 -26.20 7.86
C ALA A 192 -18.87 -26.41 6.44
N HIS A 193 -19.80 -25.57 5.99
CA HIS A 193 -20.35 -25.64 4.63
C HIS A 193 -19.27 -25.42 3.57
N PHE A 194 -18.47 -24.36 3.70
CA PHE A 194 -17.38 -24.08 2.77
C PHE A 194 -16.30 -25.15 2.83
N SER A 195 -15.90 -25.62 4.01
CA SER A 195 -14.89 -26.69 4.12
C SER A 195 -15.32 -27.98 3.40
N ASN A 196 -16.61 -28.33 3.51
CA ASN A 196 -17.15 -29.49 2.81
C ASN A 196 -17.18 -29.26 1.28
N LYS A 197 -17.61 -28.08 0.83
CA LYS A 197 -17.75 -27.73 -0.60
C LYS A 197 -16.45 -27.37 -1.31
N MET A 198 -15.45 -26.92 -0.56
CA MET A 198 -14.14 -26.47 -1.07
C MET A 198 -13.05 -27.53 -0.89
N SER A 199 -13.41 -28.73 -0.41
CA SER A 199 -12.55 -29.89 -0.55
C SER A 199 -12.41 -30.21 -2.04
N VAL A 200 -11.19 -30.13 -2.57
CA VAL A 200 -10.89 -30.48 -3.96
C VAL A 200 -11.06 -31.99 -4.08
N PRO A 201 -12.06 -32.49 -4.82
CA PRO A 201 -12.26 -33.92 -4.93
C PRO A 201 -11.18 -34.49 -5.86
N ASP A 202 -10.29 -35.27 -5.27
CA ASP A 202 -9.23 -36.02 -5.94
C ASP A 202 -8.19 -35.12 -6.65
N PRO A 203 -6.93 -35.04 -6.17
CA PRO A 203 -5.89 -34.23 -6.81
C PRO A 203 -5.56 -34.69 -8.24
N THR A 204 -6.02 -35.88 -8.66
CA THR A 204 -5.86 -36.39 -10.02
C THR A 204 -7.01 -36.01 -10.95
N ARG A 205 -8.10 -35.44 -10.44
CA ARG A 205 -9.25 -35.03 -11.24
C ARG A 205 -8.94 -33.72 -11.95
N THR A 206 -8.94 -33.74 -13.28
CA THR A 206 -8.78 -32.53 -14.10
C THR A 206 -9.88 -31.51 -13.76
N PRO A 207 -9.54 -30.24 -13.48
CA PRO A 207 -10.51 -29.21 -13.15
C PRO A 207 -11.62 -29.12 -14.20
N SER A 208 -12.87 -28.97 -13.76
CA SER A 208 -13.99 -28.69 -14.66
C SER A 208 -13.70 -27.41 -15.44
N ARG A 209 -13.70 -27.49 -16.78
CA ARG A 209 -13.45 -26.35 -17.67
C ARG A 209 -14.44 -25.23 -17.33
N ILE A 210 -13.94 -24.16 -16.75
CA ILE A 210 -14.73 -22.95 -16.49
C ILE A 210 -15.17 -22.41 -17.86
N PRO A 211 -16.46 -22.17 -18.11
CA PRO A 211 -16.91 -21.58 -19.36
C PRO A 211 -16.26 -20.21 -19.50
N ILE A 212 -15.52 -20.02 -20.59
CA ILE A 212 -14.90 -18.75 -20.95
C ILE A 212 -16.04 -17.76 -21.22
N LEU A 213 -16.27 -16.84 -20.28
CA LEU A 213 -17.39 -15.89 -20.32
C LEU A 213 -17.21 -14.76 -21.36
N THR A 214 -16.06 -14.69 -22.01
CA THR A 214 -15.77 -13.71 -23.06
C THR A 214 -15.21 -14.43 -24.29
N THR A 215 -16.05 -14.57 -25.32
CA THR A 215 -15.62 -15.03 -26.65
C THR A 215 -14.96 -13.92 -27.46
N THR A 216 -15.04 -12.67 -26.99
CA THR A 216 -14.29 -11.56 -27.56
C THR A 216 -12.85 -11.67 -27.08
N GLU A 217 -12.00 -12.22 -27.94
CA GLU A 217 -10.56 -11.99 -27.85
C GLU A 217 -10.33 -10.47 -27.75
N LEU A 218 -9.34 -10.07 -26.96
CA LEU A 218 -8.90 -8.68 -26.92
C LEU A 218 -8.33 -8.37 -28.32
N ASP A 219 -9.20 -7.93 -29.23
CA ASP A 219 -8.87 -7.67 -30.61
C ASP A 219 -7.68 -6.71 -30.64
N ASN A 220 -6.54 -7.28 -31.04
CA ASN A 220 -5.31 -6.63 -31.48
C ASN A 220 -5.10 -5.25 -30.86
N LEU A 221 -4.43 -5.23 -29.70
CA LEU A 221 -3.87 -4.01 -29.13
C LEU A 221 -2.78 -3.48 -30.10
N HIS A 222 -3.20 -2.75 -31.13
CA HIS A 222 -2.34 -2.15 -32.14
C HIS A 222 -1.68 -0.92 -31.55
N ILE A 223 -0.56 -1.14 -30.85
CA ILE A 223 0.38 -0.06 -30.58
C ILE A 223 1.08 0.23 -31.91
N THR A 224 0.76 1.37 -32.50
CA THR A 224 1.36 1.77 -33.77
C THR A 224 2.84 2.04 -33.59
N THR A 225 3.64 1.78 -34.64
CA THR A 225 5.06 2.12 -34.64
C THR A 225 5.25 3.62 -34.43
N GLU A 226 4.34 4.46 -34.94
CA GLU A 226 4.35 5.91 -34.69
C GLU A 226 4.15 6.25 -33.22
N GLU A 227 3.22 5.62 -32.50
CA GLU A 227 3.02 5.89 -31.06
C GLU A 227 4.20 5.42 -30.22
N LYS A 228 4.77 4.25 -30.54
CA LYS A 228 5.99 3.76 -29.93
C LYS A 228 7.16 4.73 -30.17
N MET A 229 7.35 5.17 -31.41
CA MET A 229 8.40 6.11 -31.78
C MET A 229 8.16 7.51 -31.23
N ALA A 230 6.92 7.97 -31.09
CA ALA A 230 6.58 9.24 -30.47
C ALA A 230 6.88 9.25 -28.95
N LEU A 231 6.71 8.10 -28.28
CA LEU A 231 7.10 7.91 -26.89
C LEU A 231 8.63 7.81 -26.74
N LEU A 232 9.31 7.11 -27.65
CA LEU A 232 10.77 6.96 -27.66
C LEU A 232 11.49 8.27 -28.07
N CYS A 233 10.98 9.04 -29.02
CA CYS A 233 11.52 10.34 -29.41
C CYS A 233 11.37 11.41 -28.31
N LYS A 234 10.43 11.22 -27.37
CA LYS A 234 10.36 12.05 -26.15
C LYS A 234 11.37 11.61 -25.08
N SER A 235 11.98 10.44 -25.23
CA SER A 235 13.06 9.97 -24.37
C SER A 235 14.40 10.50 -24.91
N ASP A 236 15.22 11.07 -24.03
CA ASP A 236 16.46 11.76 -24.38
C ASP A 236 17.51 10.72 -24.84
N THR A 237 17.65 10.55 -26.17
CA THR A 237 18.45 9.49 -26.82
C THR A 237 19.96 9.67 -26.67
N LYS A 238 20.41 10.81 -26.15
CA LYS A 238 21.84 11.10 -25.94
C LYS A 238 22.43 10.41 -24.71
N LYS A 239 21.68 9.57 -24.01
CA LYS A 239 22.12 8.96 -22.75
C LYS A 239 21.98 7.45 -22.81
N ALA A 240 23.04 6.75 -22.43
CA ALA A 240 23.13 5.30 -22.43
C ALA A 240 21.89 4.66 -21.76
N LEU A 241 21.24 3.76 -22.49
CA LEU A 241 20.18 2.91 -21.97
C LEU A 241 20.84 1.77 -21.17
N GLY A 242 20.20 1.36 -20.07
CA GLY A 242 20.68 0.23 -19.28
C GLY A 242 20.47 -1.11 -20.01
N PRO A 243 20.89 -2.23 -19.40
CA PRO A 243 20.72 -3.58 -19.98
C PRO A 243 19.26 -3.93 -20.31
N ASP A 244 18.29 -3.27 -19.67
CA ASP A 244 16.84 -3.47 -19.90
C ASP A 244 16.22 -2.45 -20.87
N ASP A 245 17.03 -1.68 -21.60
CA ASP A 245 16.59 -0.61 -22.51
C ASP A 245 15.82 0.53 -21.81
N ILE A 246 15.82 0.54 -20.47
CA ILE A 246 15.20 1.59 -19.65
C ILE A 246 16.23 2.69 -19.42
N ASN A 247 15.86 3.92 -19.77
CA ASN A 247 16.65 5.09 -19.42
C ASN A 247 16.71 5.25 -17.90
N HIS A 248 17.87 4.91 -17.32
CA HIS A 248 18.18 5.02 -15.90
C HIS A 248 17.78 6.38 -15.31
N HIS A 249 17.87 7.47 -16.08
CA HIS A 249 17.49 8.80 -15.60
C HIS A 249 15.98 8.96 -15.42
N LEU A 250 15.17 8.34 -16.26
CA LEU A 250 13.71 8.39 -16.16
C LEU A 250 13.24 7.60 -14.95
N LEU A 251 13.78 6.39 -14.74
CA LEU A 251 13.49 5.57 -13.58
C LEU A 251 13.84 6.33 -12.29
N LYS A 252 15.04 6.92 -12.22
CA LYS A 252 15.50 7.67 -11.03
C LYS A 252 14.72 8.96 -10.80
N ARG A 253 14.36 9.68 -11.88
CA ARG A 253 13.50 10.86 -11.78
C ARG A 253 12.10 10.49 -11.29
N LYS A 254 11.56 9.34 -11.71
CA LYS A 254 10.28 8.81 -11.24
C LYS A 254 10.37 8.47 -9.75
N ILE A 255 11.39 7.73 -9.33
CA ILE A 255 11.57 7.34 -7.92
C ILE A 255 11.76 8.56 -7.01
N ALA A 256 12.62 9.51 -7.38
CA ALA A 256 12.80 10.72 -6.58
C ALA A 256 11.53 11.59 -6.50
N ARG A 257 10.75 11.64 -7.59
CA ARG A 257 9.45 12.33 -7.60
C ARG A 257 8.44 11.62 -6.70
N ASP A 258 8.42 10.29 -6.75
CA ASP A 258 7.51 9.47 -5.95
C ASP A 258 7.83 9.60 -4.45
N ALA A 259 9.11 9.47 -4.05
CA ALA A 259 9.55 9.71 -2.68
C ALA A 259 9.16 11.11 -2.18
N ALA A 260 9.39 12.14 -3.00
CA ALA A 260 9.02 13.52 -2.65
C ALA A 260 7.50 13.71 -2.51
N TRP A 261 6.71 13.06 -3.37
CA TRP A 261 5.25 13.10 -3.31
C TRP A 261 4.73 12.38 -2.06
N LYS A 262 5.19 11.16 -1.78
CA LYS A 262 4.82 10.39 -0.59
C LYS A 262 5.22 11.13 0.70
N LEU A 263 6.40 11.73 0.75
CA LEU A 263 6.81 12.57 1.87
C LEU A 263 5.88 13.79 2.04
N SER A 264 5.46 14.42 0.94
CA SER A 264 4.49 15.51 1.00
C SER A 264 3.11 15.05 1.48
N CYS A 265 2.69 13.82 1.17
CA CYS A 265 1.46 13.22 1.71
C CYS A 265 1.58 13.00 3.22
N ALA A 266 2.68 12.38 3.67
CA ALA A 266 2.95 12.17 5.09
C ALA A 266 2.94 13.48 5.88
N ARG A 267 3.52 14.56 5.32
CA ARG A 267 3.53 15.89 5.97
C ARG A 267 2.13 16.49 6.11
N ARG A 268 1.24 16.25 5.13
CA ARG A 268 -0.15 16.70 5.22
C ARG A 268 -0.92 15.90 6.27
N ALA A 269 -0.67 14.59 6.34
CA ALA A 269 -1.27 13.70 7.34
C ALA A 269 -0.79 14.00 8.77
N GLY A 270 0.42 14.54 8.94
CA GLY A 270 0.96 14.91 10.25
C GLY A 270 0.20 16.01 11.00
N LYS A 271 -0.83 16.62 10.41
CA LYS A 271 -1.78 17.48 11.16
C LYS A 271 -2.84 16.68 11.93
N ILE A 272 -2.95 15.39 11.64
CA ILE A 272 -3.99 14.47 12.14
C ILE A 272 -3.34 13.33 12.92
N LEU A 273 -2.13 12.93 12.51
CA LEU A 273 -1.35 11.87 13.15
C LEU A 273 -0.41 12.47 14.21
N ASP A 274 -0.22 11.74 15.30
CA ASP A 274 0.83 12.02 16.29
C ASP A 274 2.22 11.65 15.74
N GLY A 275 3.28 11.94 16.50
CA GLY A 275 4.66 11.65 16.08
C GLY A 275 4.87 10.17 15.72
N ARG A 276 4.22 9.26 16.47
CA ARG A 276 4.28 7.81 16.21
C ARG A 276 3.60 7.45 14.89
N GLY A 277 2.42 7.99 14.60
CA GLY A 277 1.70 7.78 13.35
C GLY A 277 2.45 8.33 12.13
N ILE A 278 3.10 9.49 12.26
CA ILE A 278 3.95 10.05 11.18
C ILE A 278 5.16 9.15 10.92
N ALA A 279 5.82 8.68 11.99
CA ALA A 279 6.97 7.77 11.88
C ALA A 279 6.59 6.45 11.20
N SER A 280 5.46 5.85 11.58
CA SER A 280 4.93 4.64 10.94
C SER A 280 4.61 4.85 9.46
N LEU A 281 3.93 5.95 9.12
CA LEU A 281 3.60 6.29 7.74
C LEU A 281 4.86 6.53 6.89
N TYR A 282 5.86 7.21 7.44
CA TYR A 282 7.16 7.39 6.79
C TYR A 282 7.85 6.05 6.51
N ARG A 283 7.95 5.17 7.52
CA ARG A 283 8.57 3.84 7.40
C ARG A 283 7.85 2.95 6.39
N ALA A 284 6.53 3.00 6.34
CA ALA A 284 5.74 2.18 5.41
C ALA A 284 5.81 2.70 3.97
N GLN A 285 5.73 4.02 3.76
CA GLN A 285 5.46 4.58 2.43
C GLN A 285 6.68 5.24 1.79
N VAL A 286 7.49 5.97 2.56
CA VAL A 286 8.60 6.80 2.03
C VAL A 286 9.93 6.05 2.08
N ARG A 287 10.18 5.35 3.19
CA ARG A 287 11.45 4.65 3.45
C ARG A 287 11.78 3.58 2.38
N PRO A 288 10.86 2.70 1.95
CA PRO A 288 11.19 1.70 0.93
C PRO A 288 11.64 2.37 -0.38
N VAL A 289 10.94 3.42 -0.80
CA VAL A 289 11.26 4.17 -2.03
C VAL A 289 12.65 4.82 -1.96
N MET A 290 13.12 5.18 -0.76
CA MET A 290 14.46 5.72 -0.56
C MET A 290 15.53 4.63 -0.40
N GLU A 291 15.27 3.54 0.32
CA GLU A 291 16.27 2.49 0.58
C GLU A 291 16.66 1.71 -0.67
N TYR A 292 15.69 1.45 -1.56
CA TYR A 292 15.95 0.81 -2.86
C TYR A 292 16.77 1.67 -3.84
N THR A 293 17.13 2.90 -3.47
CA THR A 293 17.95 3.80 -4.30
C THR A 293 19.40 3.97 -3.83
N SER A 294 19.78 3.32 -2.72
CA SER A 294 21.13 3.37 -2.16
C SER A 294 22.23 2.86 -3.11
N SER A 295 21.88 2.05 -4.11
CA SER A 295 22.78 1.56 -5.16
C SER A 295 23.02 2.55 -6.32
N CYS A 296 22.66 3.84 -6.17
CA CYS A 296 22.77 4.83 -7.24
C CYS A 296 24.11 5.62 -7.25
N PRO A 297 24.61 6.04 -8.44
CA PRO A 297 25.72 6.99 -8.57
C PRO A 297 25.53 8.30 -7.78
N SER A 298 26.64 8.85 -7.28
CA SER A 298 26.76 9.98 -6.35
C SER A 298 25.93 11.23 -6.71
N PHE A 299 25.76 11.56 -7.99
CA PHE A 299 24.97 12.73 -8.42
C PHE A 299 23.47 12.62 -8.05
N TYR A 300 22.91 11.40 -8.03
CA TYR A 300 21.50 11.18 -7.69
C TYR A 300 21.24 11.09 -6.19
N ILE A 301 22.24 10.58 -5.46
CA ILE A 301 22.27 10.60 -4.00
C ILE A 301 22.03 12.04 -3.51
N ALA A 302 22.66 13.06 -4.11
CA ALA A 302 22.45 14.46 -3.73
C ALA A 302 20.98 14.96 -3.81
N ARG A 303 20.12 14.35 -4.64
CA ARG A 303 18.68 14.69 -4.69
C ARG A 303 17.88 13.99 -3.60
N LEU A 304 18.21 12.74 -3.31
CA LEU A 304 17.58 11.95 -2.24
C LEU A 304 18.05 12.45 -0.86
N GLU A 305 19.32 12.84 -0.74
CA GLU A 305 19.90 13.53 0.41
C GLU A 305 19.24 14.88 0.69
N ARG A 306 18.54 15.51 -0.27
CA ARG A 306 17.71 16.69 0.04
C ARG A 306 16.35 16.32 0.61
N ILE A 307 15.88 15.09 0.38
CA ILE A 307 14.62 14.56 0.91
C ILE A 307 14.83 14.06 2.34
N GLN A 308 15.99 13.47 2.63
CA GLN A 308 16.29 12.83 3.91
C GLN A 308 16.27 13.78 5.13
N PRO A 309 16.89 14.98 5.12
CA PRO A 309 16.75 15.96 6.20
C PRO A 309 15.32 16.48 6.35
N ARG A 310 14.52 16.48 5.26
CA ARG A 310 13.11 16.88 5.31
C ARG A 310 12.27 15.81 6.00
N ALA A 311 12.60 14.54 5.77
CA ALA A 311 12.00 13.41 6.46
C ALA A 311 12.41 13.34 7.93
N GLN A 312 13.69 13.56 8.25
CA GLN A 312 14.19 13.59 9.62
C GLN A 312 13.53 14.68 10.46
N ARG A 313 13.15 15.83 9.88
CA ARG A 313 12.39 16.87 10.59
C ARG A 313 10.93 16.50 10.87
N MET A 314 10.44 15.39 10.34
CA MET A 314 9.05 14.95 10.54
C MET A 314 8.90 13.84 11.59
N VAL A 315 9.99 13.14 11.91
CA VAL A 315 10.06 12.07 12.92
C VAL A 315 10.66 12.66 14.19
#